data_AF-A0A9W9X9X0-F1
#
_entry.id   AF-A0A9W9X9X0-F1
#
_cell.length_a   1.000
_cell.length_b   1.000
_cell.length_c   1.000
_cell.angle_alpha   90.00
_cell.angle_beta   90.00
_cell.angle_gamma   90.00
#
_symmetry.space_group_name_H-M   'P 1'
#
loop_
_entity.id
_entity.type
_entity.pdbx_description
1 polymer ?
#
loop_
_entity_poly.entity_id
_entity_poly.type
_entity_poly.pdbx_seq_one_letter_code
_entity_poly.pdbx_strand_id
1 'polypeptide(L)'
;MELHFDPQILSFETTVETLDQMRRSTALYLQSPSSRQRGDDRDFVALFIPDISHEHLGEWLAVHEGKEPALEVYMRDPTAPPLGIVRDQSKFSEPRLFNRWNVPANVSKSSPIEVECSSLPRRRNLLQMRAMNIAEDGETDAPKKSYVLPAAACVIDKLPAKQAVFGLFISAILDRLEASLVAHRLNDTILKGVGIENIAHVITAISAPIAQASTNYQRYEFFGDSVLKFTVSCQLFFRNTNWHEGYLSESRDKLIQNTRLARAALDLGIDSFVLTSRFTPRNDVVESLIGAAYVDGGIRKAQACLHRFLPEINLFTNDISPLILPPGKGVSNLINHHRLAGLIGYTFKDPALLTEALTHASCEYDTSTQSYQRLEFLGDAVLDMVVMAVIAAHPVEMDQGPMTLLKHSVVNANLLAFFCMELCAPDEPSHVTQFTNGGINLVPRYDQIHLWRFLRSHGPNIKSAQEACLQRHQGLRAEICDALENGTQYPWELFARLRADKFLSDIIESVLGAIFIDCGGNLDVCYAFVERIGLVWYIQRVIADGVNVVHPRNIAQNMVKGAGTLVFKRKRVESGGVATYRCSAIVNKTEIALVEGCASAEEAEVKVANVAIEHLTLHPVIST
;
A
#
# COMPACT_ATOMS: atom_id res chain seq x y z
N MET A 1 4.73 21.84 13.71
CA MET A 1 4.10 23.13 14.06
C MET A 1 2.62 22.89 14.09
N GLU A 2 2.09 22.61 15.27
CA GLU A 2 0.66 22.39 15.48
C GLU A 2 -0.04 23.75 15.50
N LEU A 3 -1.02 23.93 14.61
CA LEU A 3 -1.84 25.13 14.58
C LEU A 3 -2.98 24.95 15.57
N HIS A 4 -2.74 25.31 16.83
CA HIS A 4 -3.81 25.46 17.80
C HIS A 4 -4.76 26.57 17.36
N PHE A 5 -5.88 26.18 16.73
CA PHE A 5 -7.07 27.01 16.65
C PHE A 5 -7.67 27.09 18.06
N ASP A 6 -7.37 28.16 18.79
CA ASP A 6 -8.19 28.60 19.92
C ASP A 6 -9.31 29.49 19.35
N PRO A 7 -10.57 29.02 19.30
CA PRO A 7 -11.68 29.77 18.73
C PRO A 7 -12.18 30.82 19.72
N GLN A 8 -11.33 31.78 20.08
CA GLN A 8 -11.75 32.99 20.79
C GLN A 8 -12.64 33.80 19.85
N ILE A 9 -13.96 33.61 19.98
CA ILE A 9 -14.98 34.41 19.29
C ILE A 9 -15.04 35.79 19.95
N LEU A 10 -13.98 36.56 19.74
CA LEU A 10 -14.00 38.01 19.90
C LEU A 10 -14.95 38.55 18.82
N SER A 11 -16.11 39.07 19.26
CA SER A 11 -17.06 39.73 18.38
C SER A 11 -16.43 41.00 17.81
N PHE A 12 -15.85 40.88 16.62
CA PHE A 12 -14.98 41.89 16.03
C PHE A 12 -15.79 42.93 15.23
N GLU A 13 -15.96 44.13 15.81
CA GLU A 13 -16.59 45.27 15.12
C GLU A 13 -15.62 45.88 14.09
N THR A 14 -15.51 45.25 12.91
CA THR A 14 -14.65 45.74 11.83
C THR A 14 -15.24 46.99 11.18
N THR A 15 -14.48 48.07 11.06
CA THR A 15 -14.85 49.17 10.15
C THR A 15 -14.60 48.78 8.69
N VAL A 16 -15.34 49.38 7.75
CA VAL A 16 -15.15 49.16 6.31
C VAL A 16 -13.73 49.55 5.87
N GLU A 17 -13.15 50.58 6.49
CA GLU A 17 -11.78 51.04 6.21
C GLU A 17 -10.73 50.03 6.70
N THR A 18 -10.88 49.51 7.93
CA THR A 18 -10.02 48.44 8.46
C THR A 18 -10.03 47.22 7.53
N LEU A 19 -11.21 46.85 7.00
CA LEU A 19 -11.34 45.71 6.09
C LEU A 19 -10.60 45.93 4.75
N ASP A 20 -10.61 47.15 4.17
CA ASP A 20 -9.79 47.46 2.99
C ASP A 20 -8.29 47.41 3.31
N GLN A 21 -7.85 47.92 4.47
CA GLN A 21 -6.45 47.84 4.89
C GLN A 21 -5.98 46.38 5.05
N MET A 22 -6.83 45.49 5.58
CA MET A 22 -6.57 44.04 5.65
C MET A 22 -6.51 43.39 4.26
N ARG A 23 -7.42 43.74 3.35
CA ARG A 23 -7.41 43.29 1.95
C ARG A 23 -6.15 43.77 1.22
N ARG A 24 -5.76 45.04 1.34
CA ARG A 24 -4.54 45.62 0.74
C ARG A 24 -3.28 44.95 1.26
N SER A 25 -3.20 44.66 2.56
CA SER A 25 -2.08 43.91 3.15
C SER A 25 -1.97 42.50 2.56
N THR A 26 -3.10 41.79 2.46
CA THR A 26 -3.19 40.47 1.82
C THR A 26 -2.77 40.52 0.34
N ALA A 27 -3.21 41.54 -0.39
CA ALA A 27 -2.84 41.75 -1.78
C ALA A 27 -1.33 42.04 -1.95
N LEU A 28 -0.74 42.87 -1.07
CA LEU A 28 0.68 43.21 -1.07
C LEU A 28 1.56 41.97 -0.84
N TYR A 29 1.21 41.12 0.14
CA TYR A 29 1.88 39.84 0.37
C TYR A 29 1.81 38.92 -0.87
N LEU A 30 0.65 38.80 -1.52
CA LEU A 30 0.47 37.92 -2.68
C LEU A 30 1.08 38.49 -3.98
N GLN A 31 1.19 39.80 -4.09
CA GLN A 31 1.72 40.49 -5.27
C GLN A 31 3.25 40.60 -5.26
N SER A 32 3.90 40.72 -4.09
CA SER A 32 5.36 40.89 -4.03
C SER A 32 6.13 39.70 -4.66
N PRO A 33 5.90 38.41 -4.30
CA PRO A 33 6.60 37.28 -4.94
C PRO A 33 6.07 36.92 -6.34
N SER A 34 5.28 37.79 -6.99
CA SER A 34 4.75 37.62 -8.34
C SER A 34 5.39 38.58 -9.35
N SER A 35 5.64 38.11 -10.58
CA SER A 35 5.93 38.97 -11.74
C SER A 35 4.67 39.40 -12.49
N ARG A 36 3.56 38.65 -12.37
CA ARG A 36 2.25 39.03 -12.92
C ARG A 36 1.62 40.10 -12.03
N GLN A 37 1.13 41.18 -12.63
CA GLN A 37 0.19 42.09 -11.97
C GLN A 37 -1.16 41.38 -11.77
N ARG A 38 -1.75 41.50 -10.58
CA ARG A 38 -3.18 41.28 -10.35
C ARG A 38 -3.98 42.50 -10.82
N GLY A 39 -5.26 42.30 -11.13
CA GLY A 39 -6.22 43.40 -11.23
C GLY A 39 -6.66 43.88 -9.84
N ASP A 40 -7.54 44.88 -9.80
CA ASP A 40 -8.04 45.49 -8.55
C ASP A 40 -9.05 44.64 -7.77
N ASP A 41 -9.30 43.40 -8.17
CA ASP A 41 -10.06 42.44 -7.36
C ASP A 41 -9.24 42.04 -6.12
N ARG A 42 -9.84 42.27 -4.95
CA ARG A 42 -9.24 42.11 -3.61
C ARG A 42 -10.15 41.35 -2.66
N ASP A 43 -11.14 40.61 -3.18
CA ASP A 43 -11.95 39.74 -2.32
C ASP A 43 -11.20 38.44 -2.01
N PHE A 44 -11.02 38.15 -0.73
CA PHE A 44 -10.18 37.04 -0.25
C PHE A 44 -10.90 36.28 0.85
N VAL A 45 -10.97 34.95 0.70
CA VAL A 45 -11.63 34.04 1.66
C VAL A 45 -10.96 34.05 3.04
N ALA A 46 -9.67 34.36 3.11
CA ALA A 46 -8.97 34.67 4.35
C ALA A 46 -8.02 35.85 4.14
N LEU A 47 -7.87 36.67 5.18
CA LEU A 47 -7.04 37.88 5.17
C LEU A 47 -5.75 37.63 5.96
N PHE A 48 -4.62 38.07 5.40
CA PHE A 48 -3.29 37.91 5.96
C PHE A 48 -2.69 39.30 6.24
N ILE A 49 -2.48 39.59 7.53
CA ILE A 49 -1.92 40.86 8.02
C ILE A 49 -0.58 40.63 8.73
N PRO A 50 0.30 41.65 8.81
CA PRO A 50 1.37 41.67 9.81
C PRO A 50 0.83 41.56 11.25
N ASP A 51 1.68 41.06 12.14
CA ASP A 51 1.41 40.92 13.59
C ASP A 51 1.52 42.29 14.31
N ILE A 52 0.46 43.11 14.17
CA ILE A 52 0.30 44.46 14.74
C ILE A 52 -1.18 44.73 15.04
N SER A 53 -1.49 45.76 15.86
CA SER A 53 -2.88 46.26 15.95
C SER A 53 -3.38 46.71 14.58
N HIS A 54 -4.63 46.36 14.27
CA HIS A 54 -5.31 46.70 13.03
C HIS A 54 -5.48 48.21 12.83
N GLU A 55 -5.40 49.02 13.90
CA GLU A 55 -5.40 50.48 13.84
C GLU A 55 -4.14 51.04 13.14
N HIS A 56 -2.98 50.41 13.33
CA HIS A 56 -1.70 50.82 12.72
C HIS A 56 -1.51 50.27 11.30
N LEU A 57 -2.50 49.55 10.76
CA LEU A 57 -2.35 48.87 9.47
C LEU A 57 -2.29 49.85 8.29
N GLY A 58 -2.97 51.00 8.38
CA GLY A 58 -2.85 52.10 7.42
C GLY A 58 -1.46 52.74 7.39
N GLU A 59 -0.84 52.94 8.57
CA GLU A 59 0.55 53.43 8.67
C GLU A 59 1.54 52.41 8.10
N TRP A 60 1.35 51.13 8.44
CA TRP A 60 2.17 50.05 7.91
C TRP A 60 2.09 49.97 6.38
N LEU A 61 0.89 50.11 5.79
CA LEU A 61 0.73 50.17 4.33
C LEU A 61 1.44 51.39 3.73
N ALA A 62 1.32 52.58 4.32
CA ALA A 62 1.99 53.79 3.80
C ALA A 62 3.52 53.63 3.73
N VAL A 63 4.12 52.90 4.67
CA VAL A 63 5.56 52.57 4.68
C VAL A 63 5.91 51.48 3.67
N HIS A 64 5.14 50.38 3.61
CA HIS A 64 5.54 49.16 2.88
C HIS A 64 4.95 49.01 1.47
N GLU A 65 3.99 49.84 1.08
CA GLU A 65 3.39 49.83 -0.26
C GLU A 65 4.24 50.64 -1.27
N GLY A 66 4.37 50.09 -2.48
CA GLY A 66 5.16 50.69 -3.57
C GLY A 66 6.60 50.18 -3.66
N LYS A 67 7.41 50.90 -4.44
CA LYS A 67 8.77 50.51 -4.84
C LYS A 67 9.67 51.75 -4.96
N GLU A 68 10.97 51.57 -4.81
CA GLU A 68 11.99 52.61 -4.96
C GLU A 68 13.01 52.23 -6.06
N PRO A 69 13.59 53.18 -6.81
CA PRO A 69 14.69 52.92 -7.73
C PRO A 69 15.92 52.38 -7.01
N ALA A 70 16.54 51.31 -7.51
CA ALA A 70 17.66 50.66 -6.82
C ALA A 70 18.88 51.59 -6.66
N LEU A 71 19.08 52.52 -7.60
CA LEU A 71 20.09 53.58 -7.49
C LEU A 71 19.84 54.54 -6.32
N GLU A 72 18.59 54.94 -6.08
CA GLU A 72 18.24 55.85 -4.98
C GLU A 72 18.43 55.17 -3.62
N VAL A 73 18.06 53.88 -3.52
CA VAL A 73 18.30 53.07 -2.32
C VAL A 73 19.80 52.95 -2.04
N TYR A 74 20.63 52.69 -3.05
CA TYR A 74 22.09 52.65 -2.90
C TYR A 74 22.69 54.01 -2.52
N MET A 75 22.24 55.11 -3.13
CA MET A 75 22.75 56.45 -2.81
C MET A 75 22.36 56.93 -1.40
N ARG A 76 21.25 56.39 -0.85
CA ARG A 76 20.79 56.66 0.52
C ARG A 76 21.62 55.90 1.56
N ASP A 77 21.93 54.63 1.31
CA ASP A 77 22.89 53.85 2.12
C ASP A 77 23.61 52.80 1.26
N PRO A 78 24.89 53.03 0.88
CA PRO A 78 25.69 52.06 0.13
C PRO A 78 26.09 50.81 0.92
N THR A 79 25.96 50.84 2.25
CA THR A 79 26.49 49.83 3.18
C THR A 79 25.42 48.87 3.71
N ALA A 80 24.18 49.34 3.84
CA ALA A 80 23.05 48.49 4.19
C ALA A 80 22.57 47.64 3.00
N PRO A 81 22.17 46.37 3.23
CA PRO A 81 21.37 45.65 2.25
C PRO A 81 19.97 46.28 2.16
N PRO A 82 19.37 46.38 0.96
CA PRO A 82 17.99 46.82 0.82
C PRO A 82 17.02 45.88 1.55
N LEU A 83 15.96 46.45 2.12
CA LEU A 83 14.96 45.71 2.90
C LEU A 83 14.21 44.66 2.07
N GLY A 84 13.77 45.04 0.86
CA GLY A 84 12.88 44.25 0.02
C GLY A 84 13.51 43.56 -1.18
N ILE A 85 12.65 42.98 -2.02
CA ILE A 85 13.07 42.23 -3.21
C ILE A 85 13.43 43.14 -4.38
N VAL A 86 14.42 42.72 -5.17
CA VAL A 86 14.89 43.38 -6.39
C VAL A 86 14.02 42.92 -7.57
N ARG A 87 13.71 43.82 -8.51
CA ARG A 87 13.02 43.52 -9.76
C ARG A 87 13.72 44.13 -10.96
N ASP A 88 13.98 43.29 -11.96
CA ASP A 88 14.49 43.69 -13.26
C ASP A 88 13.36 44.25 -14.15
N GLN A 89 13.35 45.56 -14.41
CA GLN A 89 12.33 46.16 -15.27
C GLN A 89 12.43 45.70 -16.74
N SER A 90 13.64 45.36 -17.21
CA SER A 90 13.86 44.85 -18.57
C SER A 90 13.41 43.41 -18.78
N LYS A 91 13.24 42.64 -17.68
CA LYS A 91 12.81 41.23 -17.70
C LYS A 91 11.49 41.06 -16.92
N PHE A 92 10.44 41.69 -17.41
CA PHE A 92 9.06 41.50 -16.95
C PHE A 92 8.85 41.68 -15.43
N SER A 93 9.64 42.55 -14.77
CA SER A 93 9.61 42.79 -13.32
C SER A 93 9.80 41.52 -12.45
N GLU A 94 10.61 40.56 -12.93
CA GLU A 94 10.89 39.29 -12.26
C GLU A 94 11.47 39.51 -10.84
N PRO A 95 10.81 38.98 -9.77
CA PRO A 95 11.20 39.22 -8.38
C PRO A 95 12.39 38.34 -7.93
N ARG A 96 13.38 38.97 -7.30
CA ARG A 96 14.70 38.42 -6.99
C ARG A 96 15.17 38.83 -5.59
N LEU A 97 15.95 37.98 -4.92
CA LEU A 97 16.55 38.27 -3.62
C LEU A 97 17.88 39.00 -3.80
N PHE A 98 18.11 40.06 -3.05
CA PHE A 98 19.41 40.76 -3.03
C PHE A 98 20.50 39.88 -2.40
N ASN A 99 21.68 39.83 -3.04
CA ASN A 99 22.89 39.23 -2.46
C ASN A 99 23.85 40.34 -1.97
N ARG A 100 24.26 41.25 -2.86
CA ARG A 100 25.18 42.37 -2.59
C ARG A 100 25.14 43.41 -3.71
N TRP A 101 25.62 44.62 -3.41
CA TRP A 101 26.02 45.59 -4.43
C TRP A 101 27.36 45.16 -5.05
N ASN A 102 27.49 45.27 -6.38
CA ASN A 102 28.75 45.10 -7.10
C ASN A 102 29.18 46.46 -7.65
N VAL A 103 30.33 46.95 -7.18
CA VAL A 103 30.85 48.30 -7.47
C VAL A 103 32.29 48.17 -7.98
N PRO A 104 32.58 48.47 -9.25
CA PRO A 104 33.92 48.30 -9.81
C PRO A 104 34.90 49.32 -9.22
N ALA A 105 36.07 48.84 -8.78
CA ALA A 105 37.05 49.64 -8.02
C ALA A 105 37.69 50.80 -8.80
N ASN A 106 37.65 50.79 -10.14
CA ASN A 106 38.19 51.86 -10.97
C ASN A 106 37.14 52.96 -11.20
N VAL A 107 37.21 54.01 -10.38
CA VAL A 107 36.27 55.14 -10.41
C VAL A 107 36.44 55.98 -11.68
N SER A 108 35.56 55.72 -12.66
CA SER A 108 35.19 56.69 -13.70
C SER A 108 33.71 57.05 -13.53
N LYS A 109 33.30 58.25 -13.93
CA LYS A 109 31.92 58.76 -13.73
C LYS A 109 30.83 58.04 -14.56
N SER A 110 31.15 56.95 -15.25
CA SER A 110 30.25 56.20 -16.13
C SER A 110 30.23 54.69 -15.89
N SER A 111 30.93 54.17 -14.88
CA SER A 111 30.85 52.76 -14.50
C SER A 111 29.50 52.49 -13.80
N PRO A 112 28.62 51.61 -14.33
CA PRO A 112 27.32 51.37 -13.73
C PRO A 112 27.46 50.64 -12.39
N ILE A 113 26.67 51.05 -11.40
CA ILE A 113 26.46 50.26 -10.18
C ILE A 113 25.63 49.04 -10.56
N GLU A 114 26.05 47.87 -10.10
CA GLU A 114 25.36 46.61 -10.33
C GLU A 114 24.82 46.03 -9.02
N VAL A 115 23.74 45.27 -9.11
CA VAL A 115 23.19 44.47 -8.03
C VAL A 115 23.37 43.00 -8.35
N GLU A 116 24.05 42.27 -7.47
CA GLU A 116 24.04 40.82 -7.50
C GLU A 116 22.82 40.32 -6.74
N CYS A 117 22.07 39.42 -7.38
CA CYS A 117 20.83 38.87 -6.84
C CYS A 117 20.70 37.39 -7.17
N SER A 118 19.91 36.67 -6.38
CA SER A 118 19.50 35.29 -6.60
C SER A 118 18.02 35.20 -6.94
N SER A 119 17.59 34.15 -7.64
CA SER A 119 16.15 33.88 -7.81
C SER A 119 15.50 33.65 -6.45
N LEU A 120 14.24 34.09 -6.29
CA LEU A 120 13.40 33.63 -5.18
C LEU A 120 13.35 32.09 -5.13
N PRO A 121 13.12 31.49 -3.95
CA PRO A 121 12.84 30.06 -3.84
C PRO A 121 11.72 29.69 -4.81
N ARG A 122 11.98 28.71 -5.69
CA ARG A 122 10.93 28.19 -6.59
C ARG A 122 9.77 27.69 -5.74
N ARG A 123 8.55 27.83 -6.25
CA ARG A 123 7.34 27.17 -5.71
C ARG A 123 7.45 25.65 -5.84
N ARG A 124 8.33 25.02 -5.06
CA ARG A 124 8.29 23.59 -4.74
C ARG A 124 7.02 23.33 -3.92
N ASN A 125 6.54 22.10 -3.91
CA ASN A 125 5.36 21.74 -3.12
C ASN A 125 5.70 21.77 -1.62
N LEU A 126 5.41 22.89 -0.94
CA LEU A 126 5.71 23.12 0.48
C LEU A 126 4.94 22.20 1.44
N LEU A 127 4.01 21.40 0.92
CA LEU A 127 3.31 20.34 1.65
C LEU A 127 4.18 19.07 1.80
N GLN A 128 5.18 18.87 0.93
CA GLN A 128 6.09 17.72 0.99
C GLN A 128 7.20 17.94 2.02
N MET A 129 7.35 17.00 2.94
CA MET A 129 8.28 17.12 4.08
C MET A 129 9.75 17.29 3.66
N ARG A 130 10.15 16.75 2.49
CA ARG A 130 11.47 16.97 1.86
C ARG A 130 11.82 18.45 1.59
N ALA A 131 10.87 19.37 1.68
CA ALA A 131 11.14 20.81 1.60
C ALA A 131 11.69 21.42 2.91
N MET A 132 11.68 20.68 4.02
CA MET A 132 12.09 21.16 5.36
C MET A 132 13.25 20.39 6.01
N ASN A 133 13.88 19.42 5.32
CA ASN A 133 15.16 18.85 5.75
C ASN A 133 16.29 19.88 5.54
N ILE A 134 16.40 20.84 6.46
CA ILE A 134 17.53 21.76 6.55
C ILE A 134 18.67 21.01 7.23
N ALA A 135 19.53 20.41 6.40
CA ALA A 135 20.80 19.76 6.74
C ALA A 135 20.72 18.55 7.70
N GLU A 136 20.82 17.35 7.13
CA GLU A 136 21.66 16.28 7.71
C GLU A 136 22.19 15.33 6.62
N ASP A 137 21.38 15.04 5.59
CA ASP A 137 21.88 14.39 4.36
C ASP A 137 22.71 15.35 3.48
N GLY A 138 23.87 14.86 3.02
CA GLY A 138 24.92 15.63 2.34
C GLY A 138 24.69 15.95 0.86
N GLU A 139 23.44 16.05 0.37
CA GLU A 139 23.19 16.56 -0.99
C GLU A 139 23.48 18.07 -1.06
N THR A 140 24.58 18.45 -1.71
CA THR A 140 24.92 19.86 -1.93
C THR A 140 23.89 20.54 -2.84
N ASP A 141 23.04 21.42 -2.27
CA ASP A 141 22.04 22.21 -3.00
C ASP A 141 22.67 22.87 -4.22
N ALA A 142 22.18 22.52 -5.42
CA ALA A 142 22.83 22.85 -6.68
C ALA A 142 23.04 24.37 -6.80
N PRO A 143 24.24 24.83 -7.24
CA PRO A 143 24.72 26.18 -6.98
C PRO A 143 23.71 27.25 -7.39
N LYS A 144 23.21 27.99 -6.39
CA LYS A 144 22.18 29.02 -6.54
C LYS A 144 22.61 30.03 -7.60
N LYS A 145 21.99 29.94 -8.77
CA LYS A 145 22.31 30.78 -9.94
C LYS A 145 22.19 32.26 -9.55
N SER A 146 23.33 32.92 -9.41
CA SER A 146 23.41 34.35 -9.20
C SER A 146 23.27 35.08 -10.53
N TYR A 147 22.78 36.32 -10.44
CA TYR A 147 22.51 37.20 -11.56
C TYR A 147 23.03 38.58 -11.20
N VAL A 148 23.88 39.14 -12.05
CA VAL A 148 24.35 40.52 -11.95
C VAL A 148 23.50 41.37 -12.88
N LEU A 149 22.93 42.45 -12.36
CA LEU A 149 22.01 43.34 -13.08
C LEU A 149 22.42 44.80 -12.88
N PRO A 150 22.31 45.69 -13.88
CA PRO A 150 22.51 47.13 -13.67
C PRO A 150 21.46 47.68 -12.70
N ALA A 151 21.88 48.37 -11.64
CA ALA A 151 20.98 48.99 -10.67
C ALA A 151 20.06 50.04 -11.33
N ALA A 152 20.50 50.66 -12.43
CA ALA A 152 19.69 51.59 -13.23
C ALA A 152 18.46 50.94 -13.90
N ALA A 153 18.47 49.61 -14.09
CA ALA A 153 17.36 48.84 -14.64
C ALA A 153 16.49 48.17 -13.56
N CYS A 154 16.79 48.43 -12.28
CA CYS A 154 16.19 47.73 -11.15
C CYS A 154 15.36 48.66 -10.24
N VAL A 155 14.25 48.13 -9.74
CA VAL A 155 13.52 48.70 -8.59
C VAL A 155 13.48 47.71 -7.44
N ILE A 156 13.25 48.21 -6.25
CA ILE A 156 13.21 47.45 -5.00
C ILE A 156 11.82 47.64 -4.39
N ASP A 157 11.11 46.55 -4.08
CA ASP A 157 9.84 46.64 -3.34
C ASP A 157 10.11 47.16 -1.93
N LYS A 158 9.25 48.02 -1.38
CA LYS A 158 9.43 48.50 0.02
C LYS A 158 9.16 47.41 1.06
N LEU A 159 8.33 46.42 0.73
CA LEU A 159 8.03 45.28 1.61
C LEU A 159 9.30 44.42 1.85
N PRO A 160 9.71 44.19 3.12
CA PRO A 160 10.86 43.36 3.47
C PRO A 160 10.87 41.99 2.77
N ALA A 161 12.05 41.54 2.34
CA ALA A 161 12.20 40.32 1.55
C ALA A 161 11.69 39.06 2.28
N LYS A 162 11.77 39.03 3.63
CA LYS A 162 11.17 37.97 4.46
C LYS A 162 9.64 37.94 4.35
N GLN A 163 8.99 39.12 4.33
CA GLN A 163 7.55 39.27 4.18
C GLN A 163 7.09 39.00 2.74
N ALA A 164 7.88 39.41 1.73
CA ALA A 164 7.67 39.01 0.34
C ALA A 164 7.75 37.48 0.16
N VAL A 165 8.68 36.81 0.85
CA VAL A 165 8.79 35.35 0.86
C VAL A 165 7.62 34.68 1.58
N PHE A 166 7.10 35.25 2.68
CA PHE A 166 5.87 34.74 3.34
C PHE A 166 4.68 34.64 2.37
N GLY A 167 4.55 35.56 1.41
CA GLY A 167 3.54 35.51 0.35
C GLY A 167 3.56 34.23 -0.51
N LEU A 168 4.67 33.47 -0.53
CA LEU A 168 4.74 32.16 -1.19
C LEU A 168 4.07 31.03 -0.38
N PHE A 169 3.93 31.19 0.94
CA PHE A 169 3.36 30.20 1.85
C PHE A 169 1.83 30.29 1.94
N ILE A 170 1.23 31.46 1.68
CA ILE A 170 -0.22 31.71 1.81
C ILE A 170 -1.06 30.63 1.10
N SER A 171 -0.69 30.23 -0.13
CA SER A 171 -1.41 29.18 -0.85
C SER A 171 -1.34 27.80 -0.18
N ALA A 172 -0.24 27.46 0.49
CA ALA A 172 -0.07 26.20 1.21
C ALA A 172 -0.71 26.22 2.61
N ILE A 173 -0.88 27.41 3.20
CA ILE A 173 -1.66 27.62 4.43
C ILE A 173 -3.16 27.43 4.13
N LEU A 174 -3.65 28.05 3.04
CA LEU A 174 -5.04 27.90 2.58
C LEU A 174 -5.40 26.46 2.23
N ASP A 175 -4.55 25.76 1.47
CA ASP A 175 -4.71 24.35 1.12
C ASP A 175 -4.88 23.43 2.36
N ARG A 176 -4.04 23.62 3.39
CA ARG A 176 -4.16 22.89 4.66
C ARG A 176 -5.41 23.28 5.46
N LEU A 177 -5.78 24.55 5.44
CA LEU A 177 -7.00 25.02 6.11
C LEU A 177 -8.26 24.44 5.45
N GLU A 178 -8.31 24.42 4.12
CA GLU A 178 -9.39 23.80 3.34
C GLU A 178 -9.49 22.30 3.63
N ALA A 179 -8.38 21.56 3.54
CA ALA A 179 -8.35 20.12 3.83
C ALA A 179 -8.83 19.81 5.27
N SER A 180 -8.41 20.62 6.26
CA SER A 180 -8.86 20.49 7.65
C SER A 180 -10.35 20.78 7.81
N LEU A 181 -10.86 21.86 7.22
CA LEU A 181 -12.28 22.23 7.29
C LEU A 181 -13.18 21.20 6.60
N VAL A 182 -12.77 20.66 5.44
CA VAL A 182 -13.49 19.59 4.75
C VAL A 182 -13.51 18.31 5.58
N ALA A 183 -12.38 17.93 6.18
CA ALA A 183 -12.29 16.75 7.05
C ALA A 183 -13.15 16.90 8.32
N HIS A 184 -13.11 18.05 9.01
CA HIS A 184 -13.99 18.32 10.15
C HIS A 184 -15.47 18.26 9.75
N ARG A 185 -15.84 18.92 8.65
CA ARG A 185 -17.21 18.85 8.11
C ARG A 185 -17.64 17.41 7.81
N LEU A 186 -16.74 16.54 7.35
CA LEU A 186 -17.04 15.12 7.10
C LEU A 186 -17.25 14.34 8.41
N ASN A 187 -16.41 14.60 9.42
CA ASN A 187 -16.49 13.97 10.74
C ASN A 187 -17.78 14.35 11.49
N ASP A 188 -18.18 15.63 11.40
CA ASP A 188 -19.39 16.17 12.05
C ASP A 188 -20.70 15.84 11.31
N THR A 189 -20.62 15.32 10.08
CA THR A 189 -21.80 14.95 9.25
C THR A 189 -21.88 13.46 8.95
N ILE A 190 -21.31 12.98 7.84
CA ILE A 190 -21.49 11.60 7.36
C ILE A 190 -20.86 10.59 8.31
N LEU A 191 -19.69 10.90 8.88
CA LEU A 191 -18.99 10.02 9.83
C LEU A 191 -19.40 10.29 11.29
N LYS A 192 -20.43 11.11 11.55
CA LYS A 192 -20.88 11.45 12.90
C LYS A 192 -21.25 10.20 13.70
N GLY A 193 -20.54 9.97 14.80
CA GLY A 193 -20.69 8.76 15.63
C GLY A 193 -19.87 7.55 15.19
N VAL A 194 -18.95 7.67 14.22
CA VAL A 194 -17.85 6.70 14.00
C VAL A 194 -16.75 6.92 15.06
N GLY A 195 -16.54 8.15 15.53
CA GLY A 195 -15.64 8.47 16.63
C GLY A 195 -14.17 8.58 16.24
N ILE A 196 -13.87 9.13 15.06
CA ILE A 196 -12.48 9.36 14.63
C ILE A 196 -11.93 10.60 15.35
N GLU A 197 -11.05 10.38 16.32
CA GLU A 197 -10.46 11.45 17.15
C GLU A 197 -9.38 12.24 16.40
N ASN A 198 -8.48 11.54 15.69
CA ASN A 198 -7.39 12.18 14.95
C ASN A 198 -7.83 12.58 13.53
N ILE A 199 -8.11 13.87 13.34
CA ILE A 199 -8.54 14.41 12.05
C ILE A 199 -7.52 14.23 10.92
N ALA A 200 -6.22 14.06 11.22
CA ALA A 200 -5.19 13.81 10.20
C ALA A 200 -5.41 12.46 9.49
N HIS A 201 -6.04 11.48 10.13
CA HIS A 201 -6.44 10.24 9.46
C HIS A 201 -7.61 10.48 8.48
N VAL A 202 -8.59 11.32 8.84
CA VAL A 202 -9.68 11.72 7.94
C VAL A 202 -9.11 12.48 6.73
N ILE A 203 -8.25 13.48 6.97
CA ILE A 203 -7.56 14.24 5.90
C ILE A 203 -6.79 13.30 4.96
N THR A 204 -6.05 12.34 5.51
CA THR A 204 -5.28 11.36 4.71
C THR A 204 -6.20 10.49 3.86
N ALA A 205 -7.31 9.99 4.42
CA ALA A 205 -8.26 9.13 3.73
C ALA A 205 -9.05 9.84 2.62
N ILE A 206 -9.36 11.14 2.77
CA ILE A 206 -9.97 11.92 1.68
C ILE A 206 -8.95 12.46 0.67
N SER A 207 -7.63 12.33 0.91
CA SER A 207 -6.57 12.87 0.06
C SER A 207 -6.18 11.90 -1.06
N ALA A 208 -6.47 12.27 -2.31
CA ALA A 208 -6.08 11.46 -3.44
C ALA A 208 -4.57 11.58 -3.77
N PRO A 209 -3.91 10.52 -4.27
CA PRO A 209 -2.50 10.57 -4.69
C PRO A 209 -2.20 11.70 -5.68
N ILE A 210 -3.16 12.00 -6.56
CA ILE A 210 -3.09 13.07 -7.56
C ILE A 210 -3.05 14.48 -6.94
N ALA A 211 -3.53 14.67 -5.71
CA ALA A 211 -3.45 15.95 -4.99
C ALA A 211 -2.01 16.33 -4.60
N GLN A 212 -1.15 15.33 -4.38
CA GLN A 212 0.21 15.48 -3.83
C GLN A 212 0.23 16.17 -2.45
N ALA A 213 -0.73 15.84 -1.59
CA ALA A 213 -0.69 16.14 -0.17
C ALA A 213 0.49 15.39 0.52
N SER A 214 0.73 15.67 1.81
CA SER A 214 1.79 15.00 2.60
C SER A 214 1.58 13.51 2.78
N THR A 215 0.32 13.06 2.74
CA THR A 215 -0.15 11.68 2.89
C THR A 215 -1.33 11.47 1.94
N ASN A 216 -1.65 10.22 1.58
CA ASN A 216 -2.76 9.90 0.67
C ASN A 216 -3.49 8.62 1.10
N TYR A 217 -4.60 8.31 0.45
CA TYR A 217 -5.47 7.20 0.81
C TYR A 217 -4.91 5.77 0.55
N GLN A 218 -3.81 5.58 -0.19
CA GLN A 218 -3.45 4.26 -0.74
C GLN A 218 -3.02 3.21 0.30
N ARG A 219 -2.25 3.62 1.31
CA ARG A 219 -1.89 2.72 2.44
C ARG A 219 -3.14 2.24 3.17
N TYR A 220 -4.14 3.10 3.25
CA TYR A 220 -5.40 2.82 3.91
C TYR A 220 -6.34 1.99 3.03
N GLU A 221 -6.46 2.29 1.73
CA GLU A 221 -7.24 1.55 0.71
C GLU A 221 -6.97 0.05 0.85
N PHE A 222 -5.69 -0.31 0.76
CA PHE A 222 -5.19 -1.68 0.92
C PHE A 222 -5.68 -2.40 2.18
N PHE A 223 -5.75 -1.70 3.33
CA PHE A 223 -6.26 -2.28 4.57
C PHE A 223 -7.78 -2.48 4.56
N GLY A 224 -8.56 -1.55 3.99
CA GLY A 224 -10.01 -1.63 4.05
C GLY A 224 -10.68 -2.43 2.94
N ASP A 225 -10.01 -2.66 1.80
CA ASP A 225 -10.39 -3.73 0.87
C ASP A 225 -10.41 -5.09 1.61
N SER A 226 -9.36 -5.34 2.39
CA SER A 226 -9.23 -6.56 3.21
C SER A 226 -10.35 -6.67 4.25
N VAL A 227 -10.68 -5.58 4.97
CA VAL A 227 -11.79 -5.56 5.96
C VAL A 227 -13.17 -5.66 5.29
N LEU A 228 -13.37 -5.00 4.15
CA LEU A 228 -14.59 -5.07 3.35
C LEU A 228 -14.85 -6.51 2.90
N LYS A 229 -13.85 -7.15 2.28
CA LYS A 229 -13.89 -8.57 1.90
C LYS A 229 -14.16 -9.47 3.09
N PHE A 230 -13.38 -9.34 4.18
CA PHE A 230 -13.54 -10.14 5.40
C PHE A 230 -14.97 -10.07 5.95
N THR A 231 -15.52 -8.87 6.11
CA THR A 231 -16.83 -8.69 6.75
C THR A 231 -17.99 -9.09 5.82
N VAL A 232 -17.87 -8.86 4.51
CA VAL A 232 -18.85 -9.36 3.52
C VAL A 232 -18.81 -10.89 3.43
N SER A 233 -17.63 -11.51 3.38
CA SER A 233 -17.47 -12.96 3.38
C SER A 233 -18.07 -13.58 4.65
N CYS A 234 -17.77 -13.03 5.84
CA CYS A 234 -18.37 -13.45 7.09
C CYS A 234 -19.91 -13.32 7.05
N GLN A 235 -20.44 -12.18 6.60
CA GLN A 235 -21.90 -12.01 6.50
C GLN A 235 -22.55 -13.04 5.58
N LEU A 236 -21.98 -13.27 4.40
CA LEU A 236 -22.54 -14.23 3.45
C LEU A 236 -22.47 -15.65 4.00
N PHE A 237 -21.35 -16.03 4.61
CA PHE A 237 -21.14 -17.33 5.24
C PHE A 237 -22.15 -17.61 6.38
N PHE A 238 -22.30 -16.66 7.31
CA PHE A 238 -23.17 -16.82 8.48
C PHE A 238 -24.68 -16.63 8.15
N ARG A 239 -25.05 -15.82 7.15
CA ARG A 239 -26.46 -15.69 6.71
C ARG A 239 -26.91 -16.83 5.78
N ASN A 240 -26.01 -17.45 5.02
CA ASN A 240 -26.34 -18.42 3.97
C ASN A 240 -25.62 -19.76 4.19
N THR A 241 -25.96 -20.44 5.29
CA THR A 241 -25.36 -21.73 5.70
C THR A 241 -25.34 -22.80 4.61
N ASN A 242 -26.31 -22.77 3.69
CA ASN A 242 -26.53 -23.77 2.66
C ASN A 242 -25.90 -23.40 1.30
N TRP A 243 -25.16 -22.30 1.20
CA TRP A 243 -24.47 -21.91 -0.04
C TRP A 243 -23.07 -22.52 -0.11
N HIS A 244 -22.77 -23.15 -1.25
CA HIS A 244 -21.40 -23.53 -1.60
C HIS A 244 -20.56 -22.30 -1.97
N GLU A 245 -19.24 -22.45 -1.92
CA GLU A 245 -18.22 -21.45 -2.23
C GLU A 245 -18.57 -20.59 -3.47
N GLY A 246 -18.91 -21.20 -4.61
CA GLY A 246 -19.23 -20.46 -5.83
C GLY A 246 -20.34 -19.40 -5.70
N TYR A 247 -21.38 -19.64 -4.88
CA TYR A 247 -22.45 -18.65 -4.63
C TYR A 247 -22.04 -17.61 -3.58
N LEU A 248 -21.16 -17.98 -2.63
CA LEU A 248 -20.59 -17.07 -1.65
C LEU A 248 -19.62 -16.10 -2.34
N SER A 249 -18.67 -16.60 -3.13
CA SER A 249 -17.75 -15.83 -3.97
C SER A 249 -18.51 -14.93 -4.96
N GLU A 250 -19.44 -15.47 -5.75
CA GLU A 250 -20.21 -14.67 -6.72
C GLU A 250 -21.05 -13.56 -6.03
N SER A 251 -21.61 -13.84 -4.85
CA SER A 251 -22.39 -12.85 -4.09
C SER A 251 -21.51 -11.83 -3.36
N ARG A 252 -20.32 -12.24 -2.89
CA ARG A 252 -19.29 -11.35 -2.33
C ARG A 252 -18.88 -10.36 -3.40
N ASP A 253 -18.53 -10.84 -4.58
CA ASP A 253 -18.02 -10.04 -5.69
C ASP A 253 -19.11 -9.10 -6.26
N LYS A 254 -20.40 -9.48 -6.17
CA LYS A 254 -21.56 -8.60 -6.43
C LYS A 254 -21.85 -7.56 -5.32
N LEU A 255 -21.39 -7.79 -4.09
CA LEU A 255 -21.55 -6.87 -2.95
C LEU A 255 -20.40 -5.87 -2.87
N ILE A 256 -19.15 -6.33 -3.05
CA ILE A 256 -17.95 -5.48 -3.06
C ILE A 256 -17.65 -4.87 -4.44
N GLN A 257 -18.51 -5.09 -5.44
CA GLN A 257 -18.28 -4.61 -6.80
C GLN A 257 -18.05 -3.08 -6.81
N ASN A 258 -16.95 -2.60 -7.39
CA ASN A 258 -16.57 -1.19 -7.36
C ASN A 258 -17.66 -0.25 -7.91
N THR A 259 -18.50 -0.74 -8.83
CA THR A 259 -19.70 -0.05 -9.35
C THR A 259 -20.81 0.15 -8.31
N ARG A 260 -20.96 -0.78 -7.36
CA ARG A 260 -21.87 -0.70 -6.21
C ARG A 260 -21.29 0.18 -5.11
N LEU A 261 -20.02 0.00 -4.77
CA LEU A 261 -19.32 0.85 -3.79
C LEU A 261 -19.33 2.32 -4.21
N ALA A 262 -19.03 2.61 -5.49
CA ALA A 262 -19.07 3.96 -6.03
C ALA A 262 -20.50 4.56 -6.04
N ARG A 263 -21.54 3.73 -6.17
CA ARG A 263 -22.94 4.18 -6.02
C ARG A 263 -23.26 4.50 -4.56
N ALA A 264 -22.93 3.63 -3.62
CA ALA A 264 -23.14 3.90 -2.19
C ALA A 264 -22.42 5.19 -1.73
N ALA A 265 -21.20 5.43 -2.21
CA ALA A 265 -20.45 6.66 -1.92
C ALA A 265 -21.11 7.93 -2.51
N LEU A 266 -21.79 7.81 -3.66
CA LEU A 266 -22.58 8.89 -4.28
C LEU A 266 -23.90 9.12 -3.57
N ASP A 267 -24.63 8.06 -3.22
CA ASP A 267 -25.90 8.12 -2.51
C ASP A 267 -25.73 8.71 -1.09
N LEU A 268 -24.55 8.51 -0.47
CA LEU A 268 -24.11 9.16 0.78
C LEU A 268 -23.51 10.57 0.59
N GLY A 269 -23.23 11.01 -0.64
CA GLY A 269 -22.60 12.31 -0.94
C GLY A 269 -21.14 12.45 -0.50
N ILE A 270 -20.43 11.34 -0.24
CA ILE A 270 -19.03 11.33 0.22
C ILE A 270 -18.09 11.92 -0.85
N ASP A 271 -18.43 11.79 -2.13
CA ASP A 271 -17.64 12.32 -3.23
C ASP A 271 -17.46 13.86 -3.16
N SER A 272 -18.42 14.58 -2.56
CA SER A 272 -18.33 16.03 -2.29
C SER A 272 -17.33 16.44 -1.20
N PHE A 273 -16.70 15.47 -0.53
CA PHE A 273 -15.66 15.66 0.48
C PHE A 273 -14.29 15.10 0.05
N VAL A 274 -14.21 14.38 -1.07
CA VAL A 274 -12.93 13.82 -1.52
C VAL A 274 -12.06 14.91 -2.15
N LEU A 275 -10.86 15.07 -1.63
CA LEU A 275 -9.81 15.93 -2.18
C LEU A 275 -9.19 15.24 -3.41
N THR A 276 -10.00 15.07 -4.45
CA THR A 276 -9.62 14.61 -5.80
C THR A 276 -8.78 15.65 -6.57
N SER A 277 -8.47 16.78 -5.94
CA SER A 277 -7.94 17.97 -6.57
C SER A 277 -6.43 17.93 -6.78
N ARG A 278 -6.03 17.71 -8.03
CA ARG A 278 -5.40 18.82 -8.78
C ARG A 278 -6.28 19.24 -9.95
N PHE A 279 -7.58 19.33 -9.65
CA PHE A 279 -8.72 19.29 -10.57
C PHE A 279 -8.98 17.88 -11.19
N THR A 280 -9.49 16.96 -10.35
CA THR A 280 -10.29 15.75 -10.73
C THR A 280 -9.61 14.61 -11.52
N PRO A 281 -10.12 13.35 -11.48
CA PRO A 281 -10.63 12.54 -10.35
C PRO A 281 -9.96 11.11 -10.35
N ARG A 282 -10.39 10.00 -9.72
CA ARG A 282 -11.48 9.58 -8.80
C ARG A 282 -11.07 8.25 -8.09
N ASN A 283 -11.99 7.66 -7.31
CA ASN A 283 -12.00 6.30 -6.73
C ASN A 283 -11.05 6.04 -5.53
N ASP A 284 -11.07 4.80 -5.03
CA ASP A 284 -10.21 4.18 -3.99
C ASP A 284 -10.41 4.64 -2.51
N VAL A 285 -11.21 5.68 -2.26
CA VAL A 285 -11.38 6.30 -0.91
C VAL A 285 -12.14 5.45 0.12
N VAL A 286 -13.15 4.66 -0.27
CA VAL A 286 -14.05 3.99 0.71
C VAL A 286 -13.30 2.95 1.54
N GLU A 287 -12.53 2.12 0.83
CA GLU A 287 -11.60 1.16 1.40
C GLU A 287 -10.60 1.89 2.31
N SER A 288 -10.19 3.11 1.97
CA SER A 288 -9.28 3.88 2.84
C SER A 288 -9.84 4.22 4.22
N LEU A 289 -11.11 4.66 4.31
CA LEU A 289 -11.69 5.04 5.60
C LEU A 289 -11.83 3.82 6.53
N ILE A 290 -12.17 2.65 5.97
CA ILE A 290 -12.25 1.38 6.71
C ILE A 290 -10.86 0.94 7.19
N GLY A 291 -9.83 1.07 6.34
CA GLY A 291 -8.46 0.71 6.66
C GLY A 291 -7.83 1.58 7.75
N ALA A 292 -8.08 2.89 7.71
CA ALA A 292 -7.69 3.81 8.77
C ALA A 292 -8.30 3.41 10.12
N ALA A 293 -9.59 3.08 10.13
CA ALA A 293 -10.30 2.63 11.33
C ALA A 293 -9.77 1.29 11.88
N TYR A 294 -9.24 0.39 11.03
CA TYR A 294 -8.55 -0.82 11.49
C TYR A 294 -7.24 -0.52 12.22
N VAL A 295 -6.42 0.40 11.72
CA VAL A 295 -5.17 0.79 12.38
C VAL A 295 -5.44 1.55 13.70
N ASP A 296 -6.49 2.38 13.74
CA ASP A 296 -6.88 3.22 14.88
C ASP A 296 -7.61 2.45 16.03
N GLY A 297 -8.12 1.24 15.80
CA GLY A 297 -8.79 0.47 16.86
C GLY A 297 -9.21 -0.95 16.51
N GLY A 298 -8.50 -1.59 15.58
CA GLY A 298 -8.70 -2.96 15.17
C GLY A 298 -10.06 -3.23 14.52
N ILE A 299 -10.42 -4.51 14.46
CA ILE A 299 -11.58 -4.98 13.71
C ILE A 299 -12.91 -4.35 14.13
N ARG A 300 -13.06 -3.93 15.40
CA ARG A 300 -14.29 -3.31 15.91
C ARG A 300 -14.53 -1.90 15.36
N LYS A 301 -13.51 -1.03 15.34
CA LYS A 301 -13.62 0.29 14.68
C LYS A 301 -13.79 0.12 13.17
N ALA A 302 -13.05 -0.81 12.56
CA ALA A 302 -13.12 -1.08 11.12
C ALA A 302 -14.52 -1.57 10.67
N GLN A 303 -15.13 -2.50 11.39
CA GLN A 303 -16.50 -2.97 11.13
C GLN A 303 -17.55 -1.86 11.35
N ALA A 304 -17.41 -1.04 12.40
CA ALA A 304 -18.29 0.11 12.62
C ALA A 304 -18.21 1.14 11.49
N CYS A 305 -17.01 1.38 10.95
CA CYS A 305 -16.78 2.21 9.77
C CYS A 305 -17.44 1.60 8.52
N LEU A 306 -17.25 0.30 8.29
CA LEU A 306 -17.86 -0.40 7.16
C LEU A 306 -19.39 -0.42 7.21
N HIS A 307 -20.00 -0.66 8.37
CA HIS A 307 -21.46 -0.63 8.54
C HIS A 307 -22.05 0.78 8.26
N ARG A 308 -21.26 1.85 8.42
CA ARG A 308 -21.64 3.22 8.00
C ARG A 308 -21.67 3.39 6.48
N PHE A 309 -20.83 2.66 5.73
CA PHE A 309 -20.80 2.72 4.26
C PHE A 309 -21.74 1.73 3.57
N LEU A 310 -21.94 0.54 4.18
CA LEU A 310 -22.83 -0.51 3.69
C LEU A 310 -23.73 -1.01 4.83
N PRO A 311 -24.84 -0.31 5.13
CA PRO A 311 -25.75 -0.67 6.23
C PRO A 311 -26.39 -2.06 6.10
N GLU A 312 -26.38 -2.67 4.92
CA GLU A 312 -26.81 -4.07 4.73
C GLU A 312 -25.87 -5.11 5.35
N ILE A 313 -24.67 -4.71 5.77
CA ILE A 313 -23.67 -5.52 6.48
C ILE A 313 -23.90 -5.45 7.98
N ASN A 314 -24.27 -6.56 8.60
CA ASN A 314 -24.31 -6.69 10.06
C ASN A 314 -22.90 -6.68 10.66
N LEU A 315 -22.75 -6.01 11.80
CA LEU A 315 -21.56 -6.08 12.64
C LEU A 315 -21.40 -7.47 13.27
N PHE A 316 -20.16 -7.94 13.40
CA PHE A 316 -19.85 -9.13 14.20
C PHE A 316 -19.60 -8.71 15.64
N THR A 317 -20.48 -9.15 16.53
CA THR A 317 -20.23 -9.15 17.98
C THR A 317 -19.54 -10.46 18.35
N ASN A 318 -18.77 -10.45 19.46
CA ASN A 318 -17.69 -11.40 19.72
C ASN A 318 -18.08 -12.90 19.83
N ASP A 319 -19.37 -13.24 19.81
CA ASP A 319 -19.84 -14.62 19.92
C ASP A 319 -20.01 -15.27 18.54
N ILE A 320 -18.90 -15.72 17.92
CA ILE A 320 -18.94 -16.78 16.89
C ILE A 320 -19.32 -18.09 17.60
N SER A 321 -20.61 -18.22 17.92
CA SER A 321 -21.16 -19.39 18.59
C SER A 321 -21.17 -20.60 17.63
N PRO A 322 -20.82 -21.82 18.09
CA PRO A 322 -20.90 -23.05 17.28
C PRO A 322 -22.29 -23.39 16.69
N LEU A 323 -23.33 -22.65 17.09
CA LEU A 323 -24.73 -22.77 16.65
C LEU A 323 -24.98 -22.55 15.13
N ILE A 324 -23.95 -22.18 14.35
CA ILE A 324 -24.10 -21.86 12.92
C ILE A 324 -23.68 -23.02 12.00
N LEU A 325 -23.13 -24.11 12.54
CA LEU A 325 -23.08 -25.39 11.82
C LEU A 325 -24.35 -26.20 12.12
N PRO A 326 -24.97 -26.88 11.13
CA PRO A 326 -25.93 -27.93 11.41
C PRO A 326 -25.20 -29.04 12.19
N PRO A 327 -25.78 -29.60 13.27
CA PRO A 327 -25.08 -30.55 14.12
C PRO A 327 -24.65 -31.78 13.32
N GLY A 328 -23.32 -31.99 13.25
CA GLY A 328 -22.72 -33.12 12.53
C GLY A 328 -23.30 -34.44 13.02
N LYS A 329 -23.79 -35.28 12.10
CA LYS A 329 -24.50 -36.53 12.43
C LYS A 329 -23.54 -37.62 12.91
N GLY A 330 -23.07 -37.48 14.15
CA GLY A 330 -22.31 -38.52 14.85
C GLY A 330 -20.98 -38.84 14.17
N VAL A 331 -20.11 -37.84 13.97
CA VAL A 331 -18.77 -38.00 13.40
C VAL A 331 -17.88 -38.80 14.37
N SER A 332 -17.97 -40.12 14.29
CA SER A 332 -17.28 -41.06 15.18
C SER A 332 -16.02 -41.60 14.52
N ASN A 333 -14.86 -41.24 15.08
CA ASN A 333 -13.56 -41.90 14.88
C ASN A 333 -13.05 -42.03 13.42
N LEU A 334 -13.51 -41.18 12.50
CA LEU A 334 -13.07 -41.19 11.09
C LEU A 334 -11.63 -40.68 10.87
N ILE A 335 -11.09 -39.91 11.81
CA ILE A 335 -9.71 -39.40 11.81
C ILE A 335 -9.12 -39.52 13.22
N ASN A 336 -7.81 -39.78 13.35
CA ASN A 336 -7.13 -39.75 14.65
C ASN A 336 -6.83 -38.30 15.06
N HIS A 337 -7.80 -37.67 15.72
CA HIS A 337 -7.74 -36.28 16.16
C HIS A 337 -6.59 -36.00 17.15
N HIS A 338 -6.19 -36.95 17.99
CA HIS A 338 -5.08 -36.76 18.93
C HIS A 338 -3.73 -36.60 18.20
N ARG A 339 -3.47 -37.41 17.17
CA ARG A 339 -2.26 -37.27 16.34
C ARG A 339 -2.25 -35.95 15.56
N LEU A 340 -3.40 -35.54 15.02
CA LEU A 340 -3.54 -34.25 14.33
C LEU A 340 -3.42 -33.05 15.27
N ALA A 341 -3.90 -33.12 16.51
CA ALA A 341 -3.81 -32.03 17.46
C ALA A 341 -2.34 -31.67 17.80
N GLY A 342 -1.44 -32.65 17.80
CA GLY A 342 0.00 -32.40 17.91
C GLY A 342 0.61 -31.78 16.64
N LEU A 343 0.25 -32.31 15.46
CA LEU A 343 0.73 -31.85 14.16
C LEU A 343 0.32 -30.40 13.83
N ILE A 344 -0.95 -30.08 14.06
CA ILE A 344 -1.53 -28.73 13.89
C ILE A 344 -1.15 -27.84 15.08
N GLY A 345 -0.86 -28.46 16.24
CA GLY A 345 -0.62 -27.78 17.52
C GLY A 345 -1.82 -26.95 18.00
N TYR A 346 -3.04 -27.39 17.65
CA TYR A 346 -4.31 -26.86 18.13
C TYR A 346 -5.22 -28.04 18.49
N THR A 347 -5.91 -27.95 19.63
CA THR A 347 -6.87 -28.97 20.07
C THR A 347 -8.29 -28.44 19.87
N PHE A 348 -8.98 -28.98 18.87
CA PHE A 348 -10.36 -28.61 18.55
C PHE A 348 -11.34 -28.97 19.66
N LYS A 349 -12.29 -28.07 19.92
CA LYS A 349 -13.46 -28.31 20.79
C LYS A 349 -14.50 -29.14 20.04
N ASP A 350 -14.67 -28.90 18.73
CA ASP A 350 -15.44 -29.73 17.81
C ASP A 350 -14.53 -30.44 16.78
N PRO A 351 -14.22 -31.74 16.97
CA PRO A 351 -13.46 -32.53 16.02
C PRO A 351 -14.13 -32.69 14.63
N ALA A 352 -15.43 -32.39 14.48
CA ALA A 352 -16.10 -32.43 13.19
C ALA A 352 -15.56 -31.36 12.22
N LEU A 353 -15.21 -30.16 12.72
CA LEU A 353 -14.61 -29.07 11.92
C LEU A 353 -13.30 -29.52 11.25
N LEU A 354 -12.43 -30.20 12.01
CA LEU A 354 -11.20 -30.78 11.49
C LEU A 354 -11.45 -31.94 10.50
N THR A 355 -12.58 -32.63 10.62
CA THR A 355 -12.98 -33.67 9.67
C THR A 355 -13.49 -33.07 8.35
N GLU A 356 -14.26 -31.99 8.41
CA GLU A 356 -14.72 -31.22 7.24
C GLU A 356 -13.53 -30.61 6.48
N ALA A 357 -12.60 -29.95 7.19
CA ALA A 357 -11.37 -29.39 6.60
C ALA A 357 -10.48 -30.43 5.89
N LEU A 358 -10.53 -31.69 6.33
CA LEU A 358 -9.76 -32.78 5.72
C LEU A 358 -10.61 -33.66 4.78
N THR A 359 -11.75 -33.17 4.27
CA THR A 359 -12.62 -33.90 3.34
C THR A 359 -12.71 -33.21 1.98
N HIS A 360 -12.09 -33.80 0.95
CA HIS A 360 -12.17 -33.32 -0.44
C HIS A 360 -13.55 -33.62 -1.06
N ALA A 361 -14.05 -32.71 -1.89
CA ALA A 361 -15.38 -32.76 -2.52
C ALA A 361 -15.71 -34.06 -3.26
N SER A 362 -14.71 -34.81 -3.72
CA SER A 362 -14.85 -36.17 -4.28
C SER A 362 -15.52 -37.20 -3.36
N CYS A 363 -15.62 -36.93 -2.06
CA CYS A 363 -16.19 -37.85 -1.07
C CYS A 363 -17.73 -37.89 -1.10
N GLU A 364 -18.32 -37.96 -2.30
CA GLU A 364 -19.76 -37.86 -2.58
C GLU A 364 -20.64 -38.88 -1.82
N TYR A 365 -20.03 -39.97 -1.32
CA TYR A 365 -20.70 -41.01 -0.54
C TYR A 365 -20.74 -40.74 0.98
N ASP A 366 -20.03 -39.73 1.48
CA ASP A 366 -20.08 -39.38 2.91
C ASP A 366 -21.27 -38.46 3.20
N THR A 367 -22.35 -39.04 3.72
CA THR A 367 -23.55 -38.30 4.14
C THR A 367 -23.46 -37.73 5.56
N SER A 368 -22.29 -37.82 6.21
CA SER A 368 -22.03 -37.35 7.58
C SER A 368 -21.14 -36.10 7.68
N THR A 369 -20.33 -35.79 6.65
CA THR A 369 -19.40 -34.65 6.63
C THR A 369 -19.53 -33.82 5.33
N GLN A 370 -19.42 -32.49 5.41
CA GLN A 370 -19.30 -31.64 4.22
C GLN A 370 -17.87 -31.69 3.62
N SER A 371 -17.68 -31.03 2.48
CA SER A 371 -16.34 -30.80 1.90
C SER A 371 -15.67 -29.56 2.48
N TYR A 372 -14.33 -29.53 2.43
CA TYR A 372 -13.51 -28.46 2.99
C TYR A 372 -13.75 -27.07 2.38
N GLN A 373 -14.42 -26.97 1.23
CA GLN A 373 -14.45 -25.76 0.38
C GLN A 373 -15.07 -24.53 1.07
N ARG A 374 -16.00 -24.74 2.01
CA ARG A 374 -16.58 -23.64 2.80
C ARG A 374 -15.60 -23.11 3.85
N LEU A 375 -14.69 -23.95 4.33
CA LEU A 375 -13.63 -23.61 5.27
C LEU A 375 -12.41 -23.03 4.56
N GLU A 376 -12.08 -23.53 3.36
CA GLU A 376 -11.08 -22.96 2.43
C GLU A 376 -11.38 -21.48 2.14
N PHE A 377 -12.61 -21.17 1.69
CA PHE A 377 -13.06 -19.80 1.41
C PHE A 377 -12.94 -18.84 2.60
N LEU A 378 -13.19 -19.33 3.82
CA LEU A 378 -13.00 -18.55 5.04
C LEU A 378 -11.51 -18.44 5.41
N GLY A 379 -10.78 -19.53 5.23
CA GLY A 379 -9.36 -19.69 5.52
C GLY A 379 -8.45 -18.79 4.69
N ASP A 380 -8.72 -18.65 3.39
CA ASP A 380 -8.08 -17.68 2.50
C ASP A 380 -8.14 -16.25 3.09
N ALA A 381 -9.34 -15.79 3.43
CA ALA A 381 -9.54 -14.47 4.04
C ALA A 381 -8.91 -14.31 5.44
N VAL A 382 -8.82 -15.39 6.23
CA VAL A 382 -8.13 -15.40 7.54
C VAL A 382 -6.61 -15.41 7.37
N LEU A 383 -6.08 -16.17 6.40
CA LEU A 383 -4.67 -16.20 6.04
C LEU A 383 -4.20 -14.82 5.59
N ASP A 384 -4.98 -14.18 4.72
CA ASP A 384 -4.78 -12.80 4.29
C ASP A 384 -4.64 -11.85 5.50
N MET A 385 -5.58 -11.88 6.44
CA MET A 385 -5.55 -11.03 7.64
C MET A 385 -4.34 -11.31 8.54
N VAL A 386 -3.95 -12.58 8.73
CA VAL A 386 -2.76 -12.97 9.51
C VAL A 386 -1.48 -12.50 8.83
N VAL A 387 -1.33 -12.72 7.52
CA VAL A 387 -0.17 -12.28 6.74
C VAL A 387 -0.08 -10.75 6.72
N MET A 388 -1.21 -10.03 6.61
CA MET A 388 -1.22 -8.56 6.71
C MET A 388 -0.77 -8.08 8.09
N ALA A 389 -1.16 -8.76 9.17
CA ALA A 389 -0.68 -8.45 10.51
C ALA A 389 0.85 -8.68 10.65
N VAL A 390 1.39 -9.78 10.10
CA VAL A 390 2.84 -10.05 10.10
C VAL A 390 3.62 -8.96 9.37
N ILE A 391 3.18 -8.56 8.16
CA ILE A 391 3.87 -7.52 7.37
C ILE A 391 3.74 -6.14 8.06
N ALA A 392 2.55 -5.79 8.56
CA ALA A 392 2.31 -4.49 9.18
C ALA A 392 2.95 -4.32 10.57
N ALA A 393 3.26 -5.41 11.27
CA ALA A 393 4.00 -5.41 12.53
C ALA A 393 5.53 -5.42 12.35
N HIS A 394 6.04 -5.58 11.12
CA HIS A 394 7.47 -5.58 10.85
C HIS A 394 8.06 -4.17 10.97
N PRO A 395 9.23 -3.97 11.63
CA PRO A 395 9.77 -2.63 11.90
C PRO A 395 10.36 -1.90 10.67
N VAL A 396 10.41 -2.56 9.51
CA VAL A 396 10.83 -1.96 8.23
C VAL A 396 9.59 -1.42 7.51
N GLU A 397 9.47 -0.10 7.38
CA GLU A 397 8.39 0.50 6.59
C GLU A 397 8.51 0.12 5.11
N MET A 398 7.36 -0.14 4.47
CA MET A 398 7.27 -0.64 3.11
C MET A 398 6.09 0.01 2.36
N ASP A 399 6.29 0.36 1.09
CA ASP A 399 5.25 0.91 0.21
C ASP A 399 4.20 -0.14 -0.20
N GLN A 400 2.98 0.32 -0.53
CA GLN A 400 1.84 -0.52 -0.98
C GLN A 400 2.21 -1.49 -2.10
N GLY A 401 3.02 -1.07 -3.08
CA GLY A 401 3.44 -1.89 -4.22
C GLY A 401 4.24 -3.12 -3.80
N PRO A 402 5.41 -2.94 -3.15
CA PRO A 402 6.15 -4.03 -2.53
C PRO A 402 5.32 -4.87 -1.54
N MET A 403 4.49 -4.27 -0.68
CA MET A 403 3.61 -5.03 0.24
C MET A 403 2.65 -5.96 -0.52
N THR A 404 2.06 -5.49 -1.61
CA THR A 404 1.14 -6.27 -2.46
C THR A 404 1.87 -7.40 -3.20
N LEU A 405 3.10 -7.15 -3.66
CA LEU A 405 3.93 -8.17 -4.31
C LEU A 405 4.42 -9.22 -3.32
N LEU A 406 4.78 -8.81 -2.10
CA LEU A 406 5.07 -9.71 -0.99
C LEU A 406 3.87 -10.60 -0.69
N LYS A 407 2.69 -10.01 -0.44
CA LYS A 407 1.42 -10.71 -0.22
C LYS A 407 1.18 -11.82 -1.25
N HIS A 408 1.18 -11.48 -2.55
CA HIS A 408 0.92 -12.44 -3.63
C HIS A 408 2.01 -13.51 -3.82
N SER A 409 3.20 -13.33 -3.24
CA SER A 409 4.25 -14.35 -3.24
C SER A 409 4.13 -15.33 -2.05
N VAL A 410 3.68 -14.85 -0.88
CA VAL A 410 3.57 -15.68 0.33
C VAL A 410 2.19 -16.33 0.49
N VAL A 411 1.12 -15.67 0.03
CA VAL A 411 -0.21 -16.25 -0.16
C VAL A 411 -0.26 -16.83 -1.58
N ASN A 412 0.46 -17.92 -1.79
CA ASN A 412 0.60 -18.58 -3.09
C ASN A 412 0.40 -20.10 -2.97
N ALA A 413 -0.44 -20.67 -3.84
CA ALA A 413 -0.80 -22.09 -3.79
C ALA A 413 0.40 -23.04 -3.83
N ASN A 414 1.48 -22.74 -4.58
CA ASN A 414 2.66 -23.61 -4.61
C ASN A 414 3.47 -23.56 -3.30
N LEU A 415 3.54 -22.40 -2.63
CA LEU A 415 4.24 -22.23 -1.36
C LEU A 415 3.44 -22.84 -0.20
N LEU A 416 2.13 -22.58 -0.16
CA LEU A 416 1.23 -23.15 0.84
C LEU A 416 1.15 -24.69 0.71
N ALA A 417 1.14 -25.21 -0.52
CA ALA A 417 1.26 -26.64 -0.77
C ALA A 417 2.62 -27.21 -0.32
N PHE A 418 3.73 -26.51 -0.55
CA PHE A 418 5.04 -26.92 -0.07
C PHE A 418 5.08 -27.01 1.48
N PHE A 419 4.58 -25.98 2.18
CA PHE A 419 4.46 -26.03 3.64
C PHE A 419 3.47 -27.10 4.13
N CYS A 420 2.40 -27.40 3.38
CA CYS A 420 1.51 -28.53 3.65
C CYS A 420 2.19 -29.90 3.53
N MET A 421 3.15 -30.03 2.60
CA MET A 421 3.95 -31.23 2.41
C MET A 421 5.04 -31.37 3.47
N GLU A 422 5.64 -30.27 3.90
CA GLU A 422 6.68 -30.22 4.95
C GLU A 422 6.13 -30.36 6.37
N LEU A 423 4.89 -29.92 6.63
CA LEU A 423 4.27 -30.02 7.96
C LEU A 423 4.10 -31.48 8.38
N CYS A 424 4.97 -31.91 9.28
CA CYS A 424 5.06 -33.26 9.80
C CYS A 424 5.26 -33.33 11.32
N ALA A 425 4.93 -34.49 11.89
CA ALA A 425 5.12 -34.82 13.29
C ALA A 425 5.53 -36.30 13.43
N PRO A 426 6.36 -36.65 14.44
CA PRO A 426 6.79 -38.02 14.64
C PRO A 426 5.59 -38.93 15.02
N ASP A 427 5.49 -40.09 14.38
CA ASP A 427 4.51 -41.11 14.72
C ASP A 427 4.88 -41.82 16.04
N GLU A 428 3.89 -42.41 16.68
CA GLU A 428 4.06 -43.45 17.70
C GLU A 428 4.88 -44.61 17.11
N PRO A 429 5.80 -45.22 17.88
CA PRO A 429 6.77 -46.17 17.34
C PRO A 429 6.11 -47.41 16.76
N SER A 430 6.20 -47.56 15.44
CA SER A 430 5.67 -48.72 14.73
C SER A 430 6.58 -49.95 14.92
N HIS A 431 5.97 -51.13 15.05
CA HIS A 431 6.69 -52.40 15.21
C HIS A 431 6.82 -53.11 13.86
N VAL A 432 8.05 -53.16 13.32
CA VAL A 432 8.36 -53.92 12.10
C VAL A 432 9.14 -55.18 12.47
N THR A 433 8.67 -56.34 12.02
CA THR A 433 9.38 -57.63 12.16
C THR A 433 10.24 -57.91 10.93
N GLN A 434 11.46 -58.43 11.17
CA GLN A 434 12.28 -58.99 10.10
C GLN A 434 12.95 -60.28 10.59
N PHE A 435 12.82 -61.36 9.82
CA PHE A 435 13.30 -62.69 10.22
C PHE A 435 14.66 -63.02 9.61
N THR A 436 15.65 -63.26 10.47
CA THR A 436 16.62 -64.33 10.27
C THR A 436 16.77 -65.11 11.59
N ASN A 437 16.74 -66.44 11.51
CA ASN A 437 17.07 -67.37 12.60
C ASN A 437 16.32 -67.20 13.96
N GLY A 438 15.00 -66.95 13.91
CA GLY A 438 14.07 -67.36 14.97
C GLY A 438 13.98 -66.53 16.25
N GLY A 439 14.75 -65.44 16.39
CA GLY A 439 14.58 -64.45 17.47
C GLY A 439 13.65 -63.30 17.08
N ILE A 440 12.76 -62.87 17.98
CA ILE A 440 11.96 -61.65 17.80
C ILE A 440 12.71 -60.46 18.40
N ASN A 441 13.35 -59.65 17.56
CA ASN A 441 13.85 -58.33 17.95
C ASN A 441 12.82 -57.26 17.56
N LEU A 442 12.23 -56.61 18.55
CA LEU A 442 11.36 -55.44 18.36
C LEU A 442 12.22 -54.17 18.27
N VAL A 443 12.40 -53.64 17.06
CA VAL A 443 13.02 -52.33 16.85
C VAL A 443 11.89 -51.31 16.64
N PRO A 444 11.74 -50.29 17.50
CA PRO A 444 10.75 -49.23 17.30
C PRO A 444 11.16 -48.33 16.13
N ARG A 445 10.27 -48.14 15.16
CA ARG A 445 10.49 -47.21 14.03
C ARG A 445 9.59 -45.99 14.15
N TYR A 446 10.22 -44.83 14.29
CA TYR A 446 9.58 -43.51 14.25
C TYR A 446 9.54 -43.02 12.80
N ASP A 447 8.43 -43.27 12.11
CA ASP A 447 8.16 -42.64 10.82
C ASP A 447 7.52 -41.25 11.03
N GLN A 448 7.56 -40.38 10.01
CA GLN A 448 6.92 -39.05 10.06
C GLN A 448 5.51 -39.10 9.46
N ILE A 449 4.54 -38.52 10.16
CA ILE A 449 3.18 -38.31 9.64
C ILE A 449 3.08 -36.86 9.12
N HIS A 450 2.58 -36.69 7.89
CA HIS A 450 2.41 -35.38 7.25
C HIS A 450 0.91 -35.04 7.11
N LEU A 451 0.55 -33.75 7.18
CA LEU A 451 -0.86 -33.32 7.23
C LEU A 451 -1.66 -33.77 6.00
N TRP A 452 -1.10 -33.60 4.81
CA TRP A 452 -1.75 -33.96 3.54
C TRP A 452 -2.16 -35.44 3.44
N ARG A 453 -1.53 -36.35 4.21
CA ARG A 453 -1.86 -37.78 4.23
C ARG A 453 -3.21 -38.08 4.87
N PHE A 454 -3.79 -37.13 5.60
CA PHE A 454 -5.11 -37.23 6.20
C PHE A 454 -6.24 -36.74 5.27
N LEU A 455 -5.95 -36.22 4.07
CA LEU A 455 -6.98 -35.76 3.13
C LEU A 455 -7.86 -36.94 2.65
N ARG A 456 -9.09 -36.96 3.14
CA ARG A 456 -10.14 -37.91 2.76
C ARG A 456 -10.58 -37.59 1.33
N SER A 457 -10.30 -38.51 0.41
CA SER A 457 -10.59 -38.40 -1.02
C SER A 457 -11.01 -39.74 -1.61
N HIS A 458 -11.86 -39.70 -2.64
CA HIS A 458 -12.33 -40.87 -3.37
C HIS A 458 -11.99 -40.74 -4.87
N GLY A 459 -11.81 -41.89 -5.53
CA GLY A 459 -11.39 -41.96 -6.94
C GLY A 459 -9.85 -42.01 -7.12
N PRO A 460 -9.36 -42.53 -8.26
CA PRO A 460 -7.93 -42.72 -8.50
C PRO A 460 -7.18 -41.42 -8.79
N ASN A 461 -7.83 -40.44 -9.40
CA ASN A 461 -7.18 -39.22 -9.94
C ASN A 461 -6.48 -38.37 -8.86
N ILE A 462 -7.06 -38.26 -7.67
CA ILE A 462 -6.48 -37.47 -6.57
C ILE A 462 -5.25 -38.19 -6.01
N LYS A 463 -5.31 -39.53 -5.89
CA LYS A 463 -4.18 -40.32 -5.41
C LYS A 463 -3.02 -40.35 -6.40
N SER A 464 -3.28 -40.38 -7.70
CA SER A 464 -2.22 -40.25 -8.72
C SER A 464 -1.66 -38.83 -8.81
N ALA A 465 -2.46 -37.78 -8.58
CA ALA A 465 -1.96 -36.42 -8.45
C ALA A 465 -1.07 -36.25 -7.19
N GLN A 466 -1.53 -36.72 -6.03
CA GLN A 466 -0.76 -36.73 -4.78
C GLN A 466 0.59 -37.44 -4.94
N GLU A 467 0.60 -38.67 -5.48
CA GLU A 467 1.83 -39.44 -5.70
C GLU A 467 2.77 -38.74 -6.68
N ALA A 468 2.25 -38.23 -7.80
CA ALA A 468 3.07 -37.48 -8.76
C ALA A 468 3.62 -36.18 -8.16
N CYS A 469 2.87 -35.49 -7.29
CA CYS A 469 3.33 -34.30 -6.58
C CYS A 469 4.39 -34.65 -5.52
N LEU A 470 4.22 -35.76 -4.80
CA LEU A 470 5.20 -36.29 -3.86
C LEU A 470 6.54 -36.61 -4.54
N GLN A 471 6.52 -37.21 -5.73
CA GLN A 471 7.74 -37.48 -6.50
C GLN A 471 8.43 -36.20 -6.97
N ARG A 472 7.67 -35.19 -7.44
CA ARG A 472 8.23 -33.86 -7.77
C ARG A 472 8.83 -33.19 -6.53
N HIS A 473 8.12 -33.23 -5.41
CA HIS A 473 8.56 -32.68 -4.13
C HIS A 473 9.85 -33.35 -3.63
N GLN A 474 9.92 -34.68 -3.60
CA GLN A 474 11.13 -35.42 -3.17
C GLN A 474 12.36 -35.07 -4.02
N GLY A 475 12.19 -34.85 -5.34
CA GLY A 475 13.27 -34.42 -6.22
C GLY A 475 13.69 -32.95 -6.05
N LEU A 476 12.77 -32.06 -5.65
CA LEU A 476 12.99 -30.61 -5.59
C LEU A 476 13.25 -30.07 -4.18
N ARG A 477 12.89 -30.80 -3.12
CA ARG A 477 12.88 -30.29 -1.73
C ARG A 477 14.20 -29.63 -1.33
N ALA A 478 15.34 -30.24 -1.66
CA ALA A 478 16.65 -29.69 -1.32
C ALA A 478 16.93 -28.35 -2.04
N GLU A 479 16.59 -28.25 -3.33
CA GLU A 479 16.70 -27.00 -4.09
C GLU A 479 15.76 -25.92 -3.50
N ILE A 480 14.54 -26.30 -3.10
CA ILE A 480 13.54 -25.37 -2.55
C ILE A 480 13.94 -24.88 -1.15
N CYS A 481 14.34 -25.76 -0.23
CA CYS A 481 14.80 -25.36 1.11
C CYS A 481 15.99 -24.38 1.02
N ASP A 482 17.02 -24.70 0.24
CA ASP A 482 18.18 -23.80 0.07
C ASP A 482 17.78 -22.44 -0.53
N ALA A 483 16.88 -22.42 -1.50
CA ALA A 483 16.39 -21.16 -2.05
C ALA A 483 15.49 -20.35 -1.08
N LEU A 484 14.73 -21.01 -0.21
CA LEU A 484 13.92 -20.35 0.83
C LEU A 484 14.77 -19.85 2.00
N GLU A 485 15.87 -20.53 2.34
CA GLU A 485 16.79 -20.19 3.44
C GLU A 485 17.89 -19.19 3.04
N ASN A 486 18.50 -19.39 1.87
CA ASN A 486 19.71 -18.66 1.43
C ASN A 486 19.50 -17.82 0.15
N GLY A 487 18.41 -18.05 -0.59
CA GLY A 487 18.15 -17.37 -1.86
C GLY A 487 17.82 -15.88 -1.72
N THR A 488 18.38 -15.05 -2.61
CA THR A 488 18.09 -13.59 -2.69
C THR A 488 16.90 -13.24 -3.60
N GLN A 489 16.32 -14.24 -4.27
CA GLN A 489 15.12 -14.12 -5.09
C GLN A 489 14.12 -15.19 -4.69
N TYR A 490 12.83 -14.89 -4.75
CA TYR A 490 11.78 -15.87 -4.51
C TYR A 490 11.85 -16.99 -5.58
N PRO A 491 11.81 -18.29 -5.20
CA PRO A 491 12.09 -19.41 -6.11
C PRO A 491 10.93 -19.78 -7.05
N TRP A 492 10.46 -18.81 -7.85
CA TRP A 492 9.39 -18.94 -8.84
C TRP A 492 9.57 -20.14 -9.77
N GLU A 493 10.80 -20.42 -10.22
CA GLU A 493 11.07 -21.53 -11.14
C GLU A 493 10.96 -22.90 -10.45
N LEU A 494 11.42 -23.02 -9.21
CA LEU A 494 11.33 -24.27 -8.45
C LEU A 494 9.87 -24.60 -8.11
N PHE A 495 9.07 -23.59 -7.77
CA PHE A 495 7.63 -23.77 -7.56
C PHE A 495 6.88 -24.10 -8.86
N ALA A 496 7.23 -23.48 -9.99
CA ALA A 496 6.68 -23.84 -11.30
C ALA A 496 7.07 -25.27 -11.77
N ARG A 497 8.24 -25.77 -11.33
CA ARG A 497 8.67 -27.18 -11.48
C ARG A 497 7.95 -28.11 -10.50
N LEU A 498 7.71 -27.67 -9.26
CA LEU A 498 6.97 -28.42 -8.23
C LEU A 498 5.53 -28.67 -8.71
N ARG A 499 4.91 -27.66 -9.33
CA ARG A 499 3.57 -27.74 -9.93
C ARG A 499 2.61 -28.39 -8.94
N ALA A 500 2.40 -27.77 -7.78
CA ALA A 500 1.54 -28.33 -6.76
C ALA A 500 0.08 -28.37 -7.25
N ASP A 501 -0.62 -29.45 -6.88
CA ASP A 501 -2.04 -29.59 -7.15
C ASP A 501 -2.84 -28.84 -6.05
N LYS A 502 -3.79 -27.96 -6.43
CA LYS A 502 -4.39 -26.91 -5.56
C LYS A 502 -4.86 -27.43 -4.19
N PHE A 503 -5.45 -28.64 -4.14
CA PHE A 503 -5.92 -29.27 -2.90
C PHE A 503 -4.88 -29.36 -1.76
N LEU A 504 -3.59 -29.19 -2.04
CA LEU A 504 -2.55 -29.08 -1.01
C LEU A 504 -2.51 -27.72 -0.31
N SER A 505 -2.79 -26.60 -0.99
CA SER A 505 -2.98 -25.29 -0.34
C SER A 505 -4.35 -25.21 0.32
N ASP A 506 -5.39 -25.78 -0.31
CA ASP A 506 -6.75 -25.81 0.21
C ASP A 506 -6.82 -26.46 1.62
N ILE A 507 -5.93 -27.42 1.93
CA ILE A 507 -5.81 -28.03 3.26
C ILE A 507 -5.32 -27.01 4.31
N ILE A 508 -4.35 -26.17 3.97
CA ILE A 508 -3.84 -25.14 4.90
C ILE A 508 -4.92 -24.09 5.15
N GLU A 509 -5.54 -23.62 4.06
CA GLU A 509 -6.65 -22.66 4.10
C GLU A 509 -7.81 -23.23 4.92
N SER A 510 -8.32 -24.42 4.60
CA SER A 510 -9.47 -25.01 5.31
C SER A 510 -9.19 -25.40 6.76
N VAL A 511 -7.99 -25.87 7.11
CA VAL A 511 -7.61 -26.10 8.51
C VAL A 511 -7.54 -24.78 9.28
N LEU A 512 -7.01 -23.71 8.68
CA LEU A 512 -6.99 -22.38 9.28
C LEU A 512 -8.41 -21.81 9.48
N GLY A 513 -9.30 -21.99 8.50
CA GLY A 513 -10.72 -21.63 8.60
C GLY A 513 -11.46 -22.42 9.69
N ALA A 514 -11.15 -23.72 9.84
CA ALA A 514 -11.67 -24.56 10.92
C ALA A 514 -11.20 -24.08 12.30
N ILE A 515 -9.91 -23.75 12.45
CA ILE A 515 -9.34 -23.18 13.68
C ILE A 515 -10.02 -21.85 14.01
N PHE A 516 -10.22 -20.97 13.03
CA PHE A 516 -10.88 -19.67 13.23
C PHE A 516 -12.31 -19.79 13.76
N ILE A 517 -13.07 -20.79 13.29
CA ILE A 517 -14.41 -21.07 13.83
C ILE A 517 -14.31 -21.64 15.26
N ASP A 518 -13.50 -22.69 15.47
CA ASP A 518 -13.41 -23.38 16.76
C ASP A 518 -12.84 -22.47 17.88
N CYS A 519 -11.91 -21.58 17.55
CA CYS A 519 -11.34 -20.62 18.50
C CYS A 519 -12.27 -19.44 18.84
N GLY A 520 -13.37 -19.25 18.08
CA GLY A 520 -14.32 -18.15 18.26
C GLY A 520 -13.90 -16.84 17.57
N GLY A 521 -13.12 -16.92 16.48
CA GLY A 521 -12.65 -15.76 15.72
C GLY A 521 -11.35 -15.12 16.24
N ASN A 522 -10.63 -15.80 17.13
CA ASN A 522 -9.37 -15.31 17.68
C ASN A 522 -8.21 -15.49 16.68
N LEU A 523 -7.77 -14.37 16.08
CA LEU A 523 -6.68 -14.33 15.11
C LEU A 523 -5.30 -14.67 15.69
N ASP A 524 -5.07 -14.57 17.01
CA ASP A 524 -3.80 -14.95 17.63
C ASP A 524 -3.60 -16.48 17.60
N VAL A 525 -4.71 -17.23 17.70
CA VAL A 525 -4.71 -18.70 17.56
C VAL A 525 -4.45 -19.11 16.11
N CYS A 526 -5.01 -18.35 15.16
CA CYS A 526 -4.75 -18.49 13.73
C CYS A 526 -3.28 -18.18 13.38
N TYR A 527 -2.71 -17.12 13.95
CA TYR A 527 -1.29 -16.78 13.84
C TYR A 527 -0.40 -17.95 14.28
N ALA A 528 -0.68 -18.56 15.43
CA ALA A 528 0.11 -19.68 15.95
C ALA A 528 0.10 -20.93 15.05
N PHE A 529 -0.90 -21.11 14.18
CA PHE A 529 -0.86 -22.14 13.13
C PHE A 529 -0.03 -21.69 11.92
N VAL A 530 -0.22 -20.45 11.45
CA VAL A 530 0.56 -19.88 10.32
C VAL A 530 2.06 -19.73 10.65
N GLU A 531 2.40 -19.57 11.93
CA GLU A 531 3.76 -19.66 12.46
C GLU A 531 4.29 -21.09 12.41
N ARG A 532 3.50 -22.08 12.90
CA ARG A 532 3.90 -23.49 12.94
C ARG A 532 4.16 -24.11 11.58
N ILE A 533 3.47 -23.66 10.52
CA ILE A 533 3.75 -24.11 9.15
C ILE A 533 4.99 -23.45 8.52
N GLY A 534 5.67 -22.55 9.24
CA GLY A 534 6.89 -21.86 8.77
C GLY A 534 6.67 -20.58 7.96
N LEU A 535 5.42 -20.22 7.66
CA LEU A 535 5.12 -19.07 6.78
C LEU A 535 5.51 -17.74 7.42
N VAL A 536 5.29 -17.56 8.73
CA VAL A 536 5.68 -16.33 9.47
C VAL A 536 7.19 -16.09 9.38
N TRP A 537 7.99 -17.13 9.60
CA TRP A 537 9.46 -17.06 9.46
C TRP A 537 9.86 -16.62 8.06
N TYR A 538 9.26 -17.20 7.02
CA TYR A 538 9.61 -16.86 5.64
C TYR A 538 9.19 -15.42 5.28
N ILE A 539 8.03 -14.94 5.75
CA ILE A 539 7.62 -13.53 5.58
C ILE A 539 8.64 -12.58 6.25
N GLN A 540 9.01 -12.86 7.50
CA GLN A 540 10.01 -12.06 8.23
C GLN A 540 11.35 -12.06 7.50
N ARG A 541 11.83 -13.23 7.05
CA ARG A 541 13.05 -13.37 6.25
C ARG A 541 12.98 -12.52 4.98
N VAL A 542 11.91 -12.62 4.20
CA VAL A 542 11.76 -11.89 2.94
C VAL A 542 11.84 -10.37 3.13
N ILE A 543 11.28 -9.84 4.23
CA ILE A 543 11.38 -8.40 4.53
C ILE A 543 12.77 -8.03 5.08
N ALA A 544 13.35 -8.83 5.98
CA ALA A 544 14.62 -8.54 6.63
C ALA A 544 15.84 -8.66 5.69
N ASP A 545 15.89 -9.71 4.87
CA ASP A 545 16.96 -9.97 3.89
C ASP A 545 16.73 -9.20 2.57
N GLY A 546 15.57 -8.58 2.38
CA GLY A 546 15.20 -7.88 1.14
C GLY A 546 15.02 -8.80 -0.07
N VAL A 547 14.52 -10.02 0.13
CA VAL A 547 14.40 -11.06 -0.92
C VAL A 547 13.50 -10.57 -2.05
N ASN A 548 13.99 -10.65 -3.29
CA ASN A 548 13.25 -10.17 -4.45
C ASN A 548 12.08 -11.10 -4.81
N VAL A 549 10.88 -10.71 -4.38
CA VAL A 549 9.61 -11.40 -4.68
C VAL A 549 9.02 -11.08 -6.07
N VAL A 550 9.60 -10.14 -6.82
CA VAL A 550 9.03 -9.71 -8.12
C VAL A 550 9.13 -10.85 -9.13
N HIS A 551 7.98 -11.34 -9.61
CA HIS A 551 7.91 -12.40 -10.61
C HIS A 551 8.76 -12.05 -11.86
N PRO A 552 9.66 -12.95 -12.35
CA PRO A 552 10.66 -12.62 -13.38
C PRO A 552 10.12 -11.96 -14.65
N ARG A 553 8.93 -12.35 -15.13
CA ARG A 553 8.24 -11.68 -16.25
C ARG A 553 8.10 -10.16 -16.04
N ASN A 554 7.80 -9.72 -14.83
CA ASN A 554 7.60 -8.31 -14.49
C ASN A 554 8.95 -7.57 -14.41
N ILE A 555 10.02 -8.24 -13.97
CA ILE A 555 11.38 -7.71 -14.03
C ILE A 555 11.78 -7.48 -15.50
N ALA A 556 11.67 -8.51 -16.34
CA ALA A 556 11.99 -8.44 -17.76
C ALA A 556 11.17 -7.36 -18.50
N GLN A 557 9.87 -7.22 -18.18
CA GLN A 557 9.02 -6.17 -18.74
C GLN A 557 9.44 -4.76 -18.30
N ASN A 558 9.86 -4.58 -17.04
CA ASN A 558 10.35 -3.29 -16.57
C ASN A 558 11.72 -2.92 -17.19
N MET A 559 12.60 -3.88 -17.47
CA MET A 559 13.89 -3.63 -18.15
C MET A 559 13.76 -3.07 -19.58
N VAL A 560 12.63 -3.33 -20.25
CA VAL A 560 12.35 -2.87 -21.63
C VAL A 560 11.47 -1.60 -21.64
N LYS A 561 10.95 -1.18 -20.47
CA LYS A 561 9.97 -0.10 -20.31
C LYS A 561 10.53 1.25 -20.77
N GLY A 562 9.92 1.82 -21.80
CA GLY A 562 10.35 3.09 -22.42
C GLY A 562 11.28 2.94 -23.62
N ALA A 563 11.91 1.77 -23.81
CA ALA A 563 12.73 1.46 -24.98
C ALA A 563 12.07 0.44 -25.95
N GLY A 564 10.98 -0.19 -25.54
CA GLY A 564 10.24 -1.11 -26.40
C GLY A 564 9.06 -1.82 -25.74
N THR A 565 8.62 -2.89 -26.39
CA THR A 565 7.60 -3.81 -25.88
C THR A 565 8.16 -5.24 -25.84
N LEU A 566 8.11 -5.87 -24.67
CA LEU A 566 8.41 -7.29 -24.46
C LEU A 566 7.12 -8.13 -24.48
N VAL A 567 7.09 -9.17 -25.30
CA VAL A 567 5.96 -10.11 -25.43
C VAL A 567 6.44 -11.55 -25.24
N PHE A 568 5.76 -12.29 -24.37
CA PHE A 568 5.96 -13.72 -24.17
C PHE A 568 4.97 -14.52 -25.04
N LYS A 569 5.45 -15.42 -25.89
CA LYS A 569 4.62 -16.32 -26.70
C LYS A 569 4.74 -17.74 -26.19
N ARG A 570 3.64 -18.30 -25.67
CA ARG A 570 3.55 -19.70 -25.20
C ARG A 570 2.94 -20.58 -26.27
N LYS A 571 3.45 -21.81 -26.44
CA LYS A 571 2.89 -22.84 -27.33
C LYS A 571 2.98 -24.22 -26.67
N ARG A 572 1.87 -24.95 -26.62
CA ARG A 572 1.85 -26.39 -26.30
C ARG A 572 2.37 -27.17 -27.51
N VAL A 573 3.26 -28.11 -27.28
CA VAL A 573 3.91 -28.95 -28.30
C VAL A 573 3.72 -30.40 -27.89
N GLU A 574 3.01 -31.17 -28.72
CA GLU A 574 2.76 -32.58 -28.48
C GLU A 574 3.73 -33.41 -29.32
N SER A 575 4.52 -34.25 -28.65
CA SER A 575 5.53 -35.10 -29.28
C SER A 575 5.56 -36.45 -28.57
N GLY A 576 5.50 -37.55 -29.32
CA GLY A 576 5.50 -38.91 -28.76
C GLY A 576 4.34 -39.21 -27.80
N GLY A 577 3.25 -38.44 -27.83
CA GLY A 577 2.12 -38.55 -26.88
C GLY A 577 2.30 -37.76 -25.57
N VAL A 578 3.45 -37.12 -25.35
CA VAL A 578 3.67 -36.22 -24.21
C VAL A 578 3.42 -34.78 -24.65
N ALA A 579 2.60 -34.06 -23.88
CA ALA A 579 2.39 -32.63 -24.05
C ALA A 579 3.46 -31.84 -23.27
N THR A 580 4.30 -31.11 -24.00
CA THR A 580 5.32 -30.19 -23.46
C THR A 580 4.98 -28.75 -23.82
N TYR A 581 5.71 -27.80 -23.24
CA TYR A 581 5.52 -26.37 -23.49
C TYR A 581 6.81 -25.70 -23.98
N ARG A 582 6.62 -24.81 -24.94
CA ARG A 582 7.62 -23.90 -25.51
C ARG A 582 7.21 -22.48 -25.18
N CYS A 583 8.15 -21.63 -24.78
CA CYS A 583 7.92 -20.20 -24.68
C CYS A 583 9.09 -19.41 -25.26
N SER A 584 8.80 -18.31 -25.96
CA SER A 584 9.82 -17.35 -26.39
C SER A 584 9.49 -15.92 -25.94
N ALA A 585 10.56 -15.18 -25.63
CA ALA A 585 10.54 -13.79 -25.22
C ALA A 585 10.97 -12.91 -26.40
N ILE A 586 10.10 -11.97 -26.80
CA ILE A 586 10.26 -11.18 -28.02
C ILE A 586 10.24 -9.69 -27.68
N VAL A 587 11.32 -8.98 -27.95
CA VAL A 587 11.46 -7.53 -27.78
C VAL A 587 11.46 -6.85 -29.15
N ASN A 588 10.58 -5.88 -29.36
CA ASN A 588 10.53 -5.07 -30.59
C ASN A 588 10.50 -5.90 -31.90
N LYS A 589 9.87 -7.09 -31.85
CA LYS A 589 9.76 -8.15 -32.88
C LYS A 589 10.98 -9.09 -33.03
N THR A 590 12.09 -8.85 -32.34
CA THR A 590 13.25 -9.77 -32.26
C THR A 590 13.05 -10.78 -31.12
N GLU A 591 13.24 -12.07 -31.38
CA GLU A 591 13.26 -13.11 -30.34
C GLU A 591 14.62 -13.08 -29.63
N ILE A 592 14.62 -12.85 -28.31
CA ILE A 592 15.84 -12.70 -27.49
C ILE A 592 16.10 -13.91 -26.58
N ALA A 593 15.07 -14.70 -26.27
CA ALA A 593 15.19 -15.92 -25.50
C ALA A 593 14.10 -16.92 -25.90
N LEU A 594 14.42 -18.21 -25.81
CA LEU A 594 13.57 -19.33 -26.19
C LEU A 594 13.84 -20.51 -25.23
N VAL A 595 12.79 -21.10 -24.69
CA VAL A 595 12.84 -22.33 -23.86
C VAL A 595 11.84 -23.35 -24.40
N GLU A 596 12.23 -24.62 -24.39
CA GLU A 596 11.44 -25.76 -24.88
C GLU A 596 11.44 -26.93 -23.87
N GLY A 597 10.50 -27.87 -24.02
CA GLY A 597 10.48 -29.12 -23.26
C GLY A 597 9.90 -29.04 -21.86
N CYS A 598 9.41 -27.87 -21.41
CA CYS A 598 8.84 -27.69 -20.08
C CYS A 598 7.56 -28.52 -19.87
N ALA A 599 7.31 -28.94 -18.64
CA ALA A 599 6.15 -29.73 -18.22
C ALA A 599 4.89 -28.87 -17.96
N SER A 600 5.03 -27.55 -17.85
CA SER A 600 3.91 -26.61 -17.72
C SER A 600 4.11 -25.31 -18.52
N ALA A 601 3.01 -24.61 -18.79
CA ALA A 601 3.02 -23.29 -19.43
C ALA A 601 3.61 -22.19 -18.54
N GLU A 602 3.58 -22.40 -17.23
CA GLU A 602 4.12 -21.50 -16.19
C GLU A 602 5.64 -21.66 -16.10
N GLU A 603 6.13 -22.90 -16.00
CA GLU A 603 7.56 -23.23 -16.01
C GLU A 603 8.25 -22.67 -17.27
N ALA A 604 7.62 -22.83 -18.45
CA ALA A 604 8.13 -22.26 -19.69
C ALA A 604 8.21 -20.73 -19.68
N GLU A 605 7.26 -20.05 -19.04
CA GLU A 605 7.22 -18.59 -18.97
C GLU A 605 8.23 -18.03 -17.95
N VAL A 606 8.36 -18.67 -16.78
CA VAL A 606 9.35 -18.29 -15.77
C VAL A 606 10.78 -18.49 -16.30
N LYS A 607 11.08 -19.67 -16.86
CA LYS A 607 12.41 -19.97 -17.43
C LYS A 607 12.81 -19.00 -18.53
N VAL A 608 11.93 -18.73 -19.49
CA VAL A 608 12.27 -17.80 -20.58
C VAL A 608 12.33 -16.34 -20.12
N ALA A 609 11.63 -15.98 -19.03
CA ALA A 609 11.80 -14.69 -18.40
C ALA A 609 13.16 -14.55 -17.69
N ASN A 610 13.65 -15.59 -17.01
CA ASN A 610 14.99 -15.62 -16.42
C ASN A 610 16.07 -15.43 -17.51
N VAL A 611 16.04 -16.22 -18.58
CA VAL A 611 16.98 -16.08 -19.72
C VAL A 611 16.85 -14.72 -20.41
N ALA A 612 15.65 -14.14 -20.48
CA ALA A 612 15.46 -12.79 -21.01
C ALA A 612 16.09 -11.70 -20.12
N ILE A 613 16.04 -11.83 -18.78
CA ILE A 613 16.71 -10.92 -17.85
C ILE A 613 18.23 -10.97 -18.05
N GLU A 614 18.81 -12.17 -18.15
CA GLU A 614 20.24 -12.35 -18.42
C GLU A 614 20.64 -11.68 -19.75
N HIS A 615 19.90 -11.96 -20.83
CA HIS A 615 20.15 -11.33 -22.13
C HIS A 615 20.04 -9.81 -22.08
N LEU A 616 19.01 -9.26 -21.42
CA LEU A 616 18.78 -7.81 -21.31
C LEU A 616 19.80 -7.11 -20.39
N THR A 617 20.39 -7.84 -19.44
CA THR A 617 21.48 -7.33 -18.58
C THR A 617 22.79 -7.20 -19.37
N LEU A 618 23.07 -8.17 -20.25
CA LEU A 618 24.24 -8.13 -21.13
C LEU A 618 24.06 -7.20 -22.35
N HIS A 619 22.82 -7.05 -22.83
CA HIS A 619 22.48 -6.27 -24.03
C HIS A 619 21.29 -5.33 -23.74
N PRO A 620 21.52 -4.18 -23.09
CA PRO A 620 20.46 -3.22 -22.76
C PRO A 620 19.76 -2.67 -24.02
N VAL A 621 18.44 -2.55 -23.96
CA VAL A 621 17.64 -1.96 -25.05
C VAL A 621 17.73 -0.43 -24.95
N ILE A 622 18.54 0.17 -25.82
CA ILE A 622 18.69 1.63 -25.90
C ILE A 622 17.47 2.22 -26.62
N SER A 623 16.87 3.28 -26.07
CA SER A 623 15.83 4.06 -26.74
C SER A 623 16.42 4.86 -27.91
N THR A 624 15.90 4.63 -29.12
CA THR A 624 16.20 5.38 -30.35
C THR A 624 15.34 6.63 -30.47
#